data_AF-A0A2H0CQK2-F1
#
_entry.id   AF-A0A2H0CQK2-F1
#
_cell.length_a   1.000
_cell.length_b   1.000
_cell.length_c   1.000
_cell.angle_alpha   90.00
_cell.angle_beta   90.00
_cell.angle_gamma   90.00
#
_symmetry.space_group_name_H-M   'P 1'
#
loop_
_entity.id
_entity.type
_entity.pdbx_description
1 polymer ?
#
loop_
_entity_poly.entity_id
_entity_poly.type
_entity_poly.pdbx_seq_one_letter_code
_entity_poly.pdbx_strand_id
1 'polypeptide(L)'
;MKNTNKKEVLQVETFPNPFPGRDYTVEMECPEFTCLCPKTGQPDFAVLHISYVPDKLCLELKSLKIYLVSYRNEGGFHEKVTNIILDDLVSACRPRKMKIVGEFNVRGGIHTTVTVEHLAKKTASKKSQ
;
A
#
# COMPACT_ATOMS: atom_id res chain seq x y z
N MET A 1 -8.88 31.81 6.07
CA MET A 1 -8.48 30.80 7.07
C MET A 1 -7.70 29.70 6.36
N LYS A 2 -6.41 29.54 6.66
CA LYS A 2 -5.59 28.44 6.13
C LYS A 2 -5.91 27.21 6.97
N ASN A 3 -6.60 26.21 6.42
CA ASN A 3 -6.73 24.91 7.06
C ASN A 3 -6.10 23.83 6.16
N THR A 4 -4.80 24.00 5.91
CA THR A 4 -3.95 22.96 5.33
C THR A 4 -3.47 22.06 6.45
N ASN A 5 -4.30 21.10 6.87
CA ASN A 5 -3.80 19.91 7.56
C ASN A 5 -3.13 19.01 6.52
N LYS A 6 -1.90 19.39 6.15
CA LYS A 6 -1.04 18.58 5.30
C LYS A 6 -0.49 17.47 6.20
N LYS A 7 -1.12 16.30 6.15
CA LYS A 7 -0.70 15.09 6.85
C LYS A 7 0.80 14.86 6.58
N GLU A 8 1.61 14.78 7.63
CA GLU A 8 2.94 14.17 7.51
C GLU A 8 2.71 12.70 7.19
N VAL A 9 2.83 12.35 5.91
CA VAL A 9 2.77 10.96 5.47
C VAL A 9 4.03 10.30 6.03
N LEU A 10 3.86 9.38 6.99
CA LEU A 10 4.94 8.50 7.43
C LEU A 10 5.46 7.77 6.20
N GLN A 11 6.70 8.05 5.81
CA GLN A 11 7.33 7.43 4.64
C GLN A 11 7.71 6.00 4.97
N VAL A 12 7.41 5.06 4.07
CA VAL A 12 7.87 3.67 4.19
C VAL A 12 9.34 3.62 3.81
N GLU A 13 10.17 3.06 4.69
CA GLU A 13 11.60 2.90 4.43
C GLU A 13 11.82 1.75 3.44
N THR A 14 12.94 1.80 2.75
CA THR A 14 13.33 0.77 1.79
C THR A 14 14.78 0.38 1.96
N PHE A 15 15.12 -0.79 1.45
CA PHE A 15 16.50 -1.27 1.38
C PHE A 15 16.83 -1.80 -0.03
N PRO A 16 18.12 -1.87 -0.41
CA PRO A 16 18.51 -2.39 -1.72
C PRO A 16 18.00 -3.81 -1.95
N ASN A 17 17.42 -4.07 -3.13
CA ASN A 17 17.07 -5.41 -3.55
C ASN A 17 18.35 -6.29 -3.60
N PRO A 18 18.42 -7.42 -2.87
CA PRO A 18 19.60 -8.28 -2.86
C PRO A 18 19.82 -9.07 -4.16
N PHE A 19 18.77 -9.26 -4.98
CA PHE A 19 18.80 -10.01 -6.23
C PHE A 19 18.10 -9.27 -7.39
N PRO A 20 18.57 -8.08 -7.81
CA PRO A 20 17.90 -7.26 -8.82
C PRO A 20 18.01 -7.84 -10.26
N GLY A 21 18.86 -8.85 -10.45
CA GLY A 21 19.08 -9.51 -11.74
C GLY A 21 18.02 -10.54 -12.14
N ARG A 22 17.04 -10.84 -11.27
CA ARG A 22 15.92 -11.74 -11.57
C ARG A 22 14.63 -11.23 -10.94
N ASP A 23 13.52 -11.53 -11.60
CA ASP A 23 12.20 -11.27 -11.01
C ASP A 23 11.91 -12.32 -9.94
N TYR A 24 11.44 -11.87 -8.78
CA TYR A 24 10.87 -12.71 -7.73
C TYR A 24 9.70 -11.98 -7.08
N THR A 25 8.71 -12.72 -6.59
CA THR A 25 7.54 -12.14 -5.92
C THR A 25 7.75 -12.18 -4.42
N VAL A 26 7.47 -11.05 -3.75
CA VAL A 26 7.34 -10.96 -2.30
C VAL A 26 5.86 -10.87 -1.97
N GLU A 27 5.40 -11.76 -1.08
CA GLU A 27 4.02 -11.80 -0.60
C GLU A 27 4.00 -11.55 0.91
N MET A 28 3.15 -10.62 1.33
CA MET A 28 3.00 -10.19 2.71
C MET A 28 1.53 -10.19 3.08
N GLU A 29 1.23 -10.80 4.23
CA GLU A 29 -0.08 -10.72 4.87
C GLU A 29 0.02 -9.76 6.06
N CYS A 30 -0.88 -8.78 6.10
CA CYS A 30 -0.95 -7.76 7.14
C CYS A 30 -2.34 -7.85 7.82
N PRO A 31 -2.53 -8.75 8.81
CA PRO A 31 -3.84 -9.04 9.38
C PRO A 31 -4.32 -7.99 10.40
N GLU A 32 -3.48 -7.02 10.76
CA GLU A 32 -3.74 -6.04 11.82
C GLU A 32 -4.16 -4.66 11.27
N PHE A 33 -4.55 -4.55 9.99
CA PHE A 33 -4.92 -3.25 9.42
C PHE A 33 -6.27 -2.77 9.98
N THR A 34 -6.32 -1.48 10.34
CA THR A 34 -7.54 -0.83 10.78
C THR A 34 -7.55 0.66 10.44
N CYS A 35 -8.74 1.19 10.15
CA CYS A 35 -8.99 2.61 9.91
C CYS A 35 -10.38 3.01 10.45
N LEU A 36 -10.76 4.29 10.38
CA LEU A 36 -12.07 4.75 10.81
C LEU A 36 -13.02 4.92 9.61
N CYS A 37 -14.26 4.47 9.78
CA CYS A 37 -15.33 4.81 8.85
C CYS A 37 -15.57 6.34 8.89
N PRO A 38 -15.45 7.07 7.77
CA PRO A 38 -15.53 8.53 7.76
C PRO A 38 -16.93 9.07 8.13
N LYS A 39 -17.96 8.23 8.09
CA LYS A 39 -19.34 8.61 8.42
C LYS A 39 -19.68 8.42 9.90
N THR A 40 -19.27 7.29 10.47
CA THR A 40 -19.71 6.87 11.81
C THR A 40 -18.61 6.97 12.87
N GLY A 41 -17.35 7.11 12.45
CA GLY A 41 -16.18 7.08 13.34
C GLY A 41 -15.90 5.68 13.93
N GLN A 42 -16.64 4.64 13.53
CA GLN A 42 -16.38 3.28 13.99
C GLN A 42 -15.14 2.69 13.31
N PRO A 43 -14.37 1.85 14.00
CA PRO A 43 -13.19 1.22 13.43
C PRO A 43 -13.59 0.12 12.44
N ASP A 44 -13.04 0.19 11.23
CA ASP A 44 -13.03 -0.88 10.24
C ASP A 44 -11.72 -1.65 10.33
N PHE A 45 -11.80 -2.96 10.15
CA PHE A 45 -10.67 -3.89 10.22
C PHE A 45 -10.55 -4.62 8.88
N ALA A 46 -9.33 -4.91 8.46
CA ALA A 46 -9.07 -5.69 7.26
C ALA A 46 -7.79 -6.52 7.38
N VAL A 47 -7.71 -7.57 6.57
CA VAL A 47 -6.43 -8.20 6.20
C VAL A 47 -5.97 -7.55 4.89
N LEU A 48 -4.76 -7.02 4.86
CA LEU A 48 -4.15 -6.56 3.59
C LEU A 48 -3.19 -7.63 3.08
N HIS A 49 -3.39 -8.07 1.85
CA HIS A 49 -2.46 -8.91 1.11
C HIS A 49 -1.67 -8.04 0.12
N ILE A 50 -0.37 -7.89 0.35
CA ILE A 50 0.53 -7.13 -0.52
C ILE A 50 1.41 -8.12 -1.28
N SER A 51 1.34 -8.09 -2.61
CA SER A 51 2.17 -8.91 -3.49
C SER A 51 2.91 -8.01 -4.46
N TYR A 52 4.24 -8.07 -4.52
CA TYR A 52 5.01 -7.22 -5.44
C TYR A 52 6.26 -7.89 -5.97
N VAL A 53 6.72 -7.43 -7.13
CA VAL A 53 8.04 -7.75 -7.67
C VAL A 53 8.92 -6.51 -7.54
N PRO A 54 9.94 -6.52 -6.67
CA PRO A 54 10.83 -5.38 -6.50
C PRO A 54 11.63 -5.11 -7.79
N ASP A 55 11.95 -3.84 -8.03
CA ASP A 55 13.03 -3.49 -8.95
C ASP A 55 14.35 -3.34 -8.18
N LYS A 56 14.75 -2.12 -7.84
CA LYS A 56 16.00 -1.87 -7.11
C LYS A 56 15.85 -1.84 -5.59
N LEU A 57 14.62 -1.71 -5.10
CA LEU A 57 14.32 -1.50 -3.69
C LEU A 57 13.26 -2.49 -3.20
N CYS A 58 13.44 -2.96 -1.97
CA CYS A 58 12.47 -3.74 -1.21
C CYS A 58 11.90 -2.89 -0.09
N LEU A 59 10.65 -3.17 0.31
CA LEU A 59 10.00 -2.54 1.46
C LEU A 59 10.63 -3.04 2.77
N GLU A 60 10.98 -2.12 3.68
CA GLU A 60 11.43 -2.48 5.03
C GLU A 60 10.22 -2.77 5.93
N LEU A 61 10.27 -3.89 6.67
CA LEU A 61 9.08 -4.46 7.32
C LEU A 61 8.60 -3.64 8.54
N LYS A 62 9.52 -3.08 9.33
CA LYS A 62 9.18 -2.31 10.54
C LYS A 62 8.48 -1.00 10.18
N SER A 63 9.01 -0.26 9.21
CA SER A 63 8.45 0.98 8.70
C SER A 63 7.12 0.75 7.99
N LEU A 64 6.97 -0.35 7.24
CA LEU A 64 5.68 -0.77 6.68
C LEU A 64 4.64 -0.99 7.78
N LYS A 65 4.99 -1.69 8.86
CA LYS A 65 4.09 -1.87 10.02
C LYS A 65 3.68 -0.53 10.62
N ILE A 66 4.64 0.37 10.88
CA ILE A 66 4.37 1.70 11.46
C ILE A 66 3.47 2.52 10.54
N TYR A 67 3.72 2.47 9.23
CA TYR A 67 2.88 3.12 8.21
C TYR A 67 1.44 2.61 8.23
N LEU A 68 1.22 1.28 8.24
CA LEU A 68 -0.12 0.71 8.28
C LEU A 68 -0.85 1.05 9.60
N VAL A 69 -0.15 1.02 10.74
CA VAL A 69 -0.71 1.41 12.05
C VAL A 69 -1.13 2.88 12.07
N SER A 70 -0.51 3.75 11.26
CA SER A 70 -0.88 5.17 11.18
C SER A 70 -2.31 5.40 10.71
N TYR A 71 -2.94 4.42 10.04
CA TYR A 71 -4.33 4.51 9.60
C TYR A 71 -5.35 4.32 10.73
N ARG A 72 -4.94 3.85 11.91
CA ARG A 72 -5.85 3.45 13.01
C ARG A 72 -6.87 4.52 13.40
N ASN A 73 -6.47 5.79 13.36
CA ASN A 73 -7.33 6.93 13.71
C ASN A 73 -7.72 7.77 12.49
N GLU A 74 -7.50 7.26 11.28
CA GLU A 74 -7.71 7.99 10.04
C GLU A 74 -9.03 7.61 9.39
N GLY A 75 -9.83 8.62 9.05
CA GLY A 75 -11.10 8.44 8.35
C GLY A 75 -10.91 8.18 6.85
N GLY A 76 -11.40 7.05 6.34
CA GLY A 76 -11.31 6.73 4.92
C GLY A 76 -12.25 5.63 4.48
N PHE A 77 -12.80 5.76 3.26
CA PHE A 77 -13.48 4.64 2.60
C PHE A 77 -12.48 3.56 2.23
N HIS A 78 -12.91 2.29 2.24
CA HIS A 78 -12.10 1.11 1.97
C HIS A 78 -11.33 1.26 0.65
N GLU A 79 -12.02 1.73 -0.40
CA GLU A 79 -11.47 1.95 -1.73
C GLU A 79 -10.36 3.01 -1.70
N LYS A 80 -10.61 4.12 -1.00
CA LYS A 80 -9.64 5.22 -0.91
C LYS A 80 -8.38 4.80 -0.16
N VAL A 81 -8.53 4.15 0.99
CA VAL A 81 -7.35 3.75 1.79
C VAL A 81 -6.51 2.73 1.05
N THR A 82 -7.12 1.75 0.40
CA THR A 82 -6.38 0.73 -0.38
C THR A 82 -5.63 1.34 -1.57
N ASN A 83 -6.22 2.30 -2.28
CA ASN A 83 -5.54 3.00 -3.38
C ASN A 83 -4.37 3.87 -2.89
N ILE A 84 -4.56 4.64 -1.81
CA ILE A 84 -3.48 5.46 -1.25
C ILE A 84 -2.30 4.60 -0.78
N ILE A 85 -2.58 3.46 -0.15
CA ILE A 85 -1.54 2.51 0.26
C ILE A 85 -0.76 2.03 -0.97
N LEU A 86 -1.43 1.67 -2.07
CA LEU A 86 -0.72 1.29 -3.30
C LEU A 86 0.16 2.43 -3.82
N ASP A 87 -0.37 3.66 -3.92
CA ASP A 87 0.37 4.81 -4.44
C ASP A 87 1.61 5.13 -3.60
N ASP A 88 1.48 5.11 -2.27
CA ASP A 88 2.58 5.38 -1.34
C ASP A 88 3.67 4.30 -1.44
N LEU A 89 3.29 3.01 -1.47
CA LEU A 89 4.25 1.91 -1.59
C LEU A 89 4.94 1.89 -2.96
N VAL A 90 4.22 2.18 -4.04
CA VAL A 90 4.78 2.33 -5.39
C VAL A 90 5.77 3.49 -5.43
N SER A 91 5.43 4.62 -4.81
CA SER A 91 6.33 5.77 -4.70
C SER A 91 7.61 5.42 -3.93
N ALA A 92 7.48 4.66 -2.84
CA ALA A 92 8.59 4.27 -1.98
C ALA A 92 9.59 3.32 -2.68
N CYS A 93 9.12 2.22 -3.29
CA CYS A 93 10.02 1.17 -3.80
C CYS A 93 10.08 1.03 -5.32
N ARG A 94 9.23 1.74 -6.08
CA ARG A 94 9.14 1.70 -7.56
C ARG A 94 9.18 0.25 -8.10
N PRO A 95 8.23 -0.60 -7.69
CA PRO A 95 8.23 -2.01 -8.03
C PRO A 95 7.94 -2.21 -9.53
N ARG A 96 8.30 -3.38 -10.06
CA ARG A 96 7.96 -3.76 -11.44
C ARG A 96 6.47 -4.02 -11.59
N LYS A 97 5.89 -4.67 -10.57
CA LYS A 97 4.45 -4.84 -10.38
C LYS A 97 4.14 -4.89 -8.89
N MET A 98 2.96 -4.44 -8.51
CA MET A 98 2.43 -4.55 -7.16
C MET A 98 0.92 -4.74 -7.21
N LYS A 99 0.39 -5.60 -6.36
CA LYS A 99 -1.03 -5.81 -6.12
C LYS A 99 -1.30 -5.72 -4.63
N ILE A 100 -2.37 -5.03 -4.26
CA ILE A 100 -2.87 -5.00 -2.90
C ILE A 100 -4.33 -5.46 -2.92
N VAL A 101 -4.65 -6.43 -2.07
CA VAL A 101 -6.02 -6.86 -1.79
C VAL A 101 -6.33 -6.50 -0.34
N GLY A 102 -7.32 -5.63 -0.13
CA GLY A 102 -7.86 -5.34 1.19
C GLY A 102 -9.15 -6.11 1.42
N GLU A 103 -9.12 -7.09 2.32
CA GLU A 103 -10.28 -7.89 2.72
C GLU A 103 -10.87 -7.32 4.01
N PHE A 104 -11.92 -6.49 3.89
CA PHE A 104 -12.51 -5.78 5.02
C PHE A 104 -13.57 -6.62 5.73
N ASN A 105 -13.60 -6.53 7.06
CA ASN A 105 -14.60 -7.19 7.88
C ASN A 105 -16.03 -6.74 7.53
N VAL A 106 -16.98 -7.64 7.79
CA VAL A 106 -18.40 -7.46 7.42
C VAL A 106 -19.01 -6.22 8.07
N ARG A 107 -19.68 -5.40 7.26
CA ARG A 107 -20.47 -4.24 7.70
C ARG A 107 -21.87 -4.31 7.10
N GLY A 108 -22.90 -4.20 7.93
CA GLY A 108 -24.30 -4.29 7.49
C GLY A 108 -24.63 -5.61 6.78
N GLY A 109 -23.95 -6.70 7.13
CA GLY A 109 -24.10 -8.01 6.48
C GLY A 109 -23.36 -8.15 5.14
N ILE A 110 -22.58 -7.16 4.72
CA ILE A 110 -21.85 -7.15 3.46
C ILE A 110 -20.34 -7.26 3.71
N HIS A 111 -19.69 -8.19 3.02
CA HIS A 111 -18.23 -8.29 2.96
C HIS A 111 -17.71 -7.48 1.77
N THR A 112 -16.59 -6.77 1.95
CA THR A 112 -16.01 -5.91 0.91
C THR A 112 -14.56 -6.28 0.69
N THR A 113 -14.20 -6.57 -0.56
CA THR A 113 -12.83 -6.79 -0.98
C THR A 113 -12.44 -5.74 -2.02
N VAL A 114 -11.36 -5.01 -1.78
CA VAL A 114 -10.82 -4.02 -2.71
C VAL A 114 -9.50 -4.54 -3.28
N THR A 115 -9.41 -4.67 -4.60
CA THR A 115 -8.15 -5.03 -5.28
C THR A 115 -7.65 -3.86 -6.11
N VAL A 116 -6.38 -3.52 -5.96
CA VAL A 116 -5.69 -2.49 -6.74
C VAL A 116 -4.36 -3.01 -7.25
N GLU A 117 -3.98 -2.61 -8.46
CA GLU A 117 -2.78 -3.10 -9.12
C GLU A 117 -1.98 -1.97 -9.77
N HIS A 118 -0.65 -2.09 -9.68
CA HIS A 118 0.33 -1.29 -10.38
C HIS A 118 1.17 -2.19 -11.28
N LEU A 119 1.36 -1.76 -12.53
CA LEU A 119 2.30 -2.36 -13.48
C LEU A 119 3.18 -1.25 -14.07
N ALA A 120 4.49 -1.36 -13.86
CA ALA A 120 5.43 -0.40 -14.42
C ALA A 120 5.39 -0.48 -15.96
N LYS A 121 5.27 0.68 -16.61
CA LYS A 121 5.43 0.75 -18.07
C LYS A 121 6.88 0.42 -18.40
N LYS A 122 7.11 -0.58 -19.26
CA LYS A 122 8.45 -0.85 -19.80
C LYS A 122 8.98 0.44 -20.43
N THR A 123 10.03 1.02 -19.85
CA THR A 123 10.73 2.13 -20.50
C THR A 123 11.30 1.58 -21.80
N ALA A 124 10.74 2.00 -22.94
CA ALA A 124 11.30 1.68 -24.24
C ALA A 124 12.74 2.21 -24.23
N SER A 125 13.72 1.32 -24.27
CA SER A 125 15.11 1.72 -24.43
C SER A 125 15.23 2.43 -25.77
N LYS A 126 15.45 3.75 -25.75
CA LYS A 126 15.98 4.43 -26.93
C LYS A 126 17.33 3.76 -27.22
N LYS A 127 17.39 2.98 -28.30
CA LYS A 127 18.66 2.60 -28.91
C LYS A 127 19.35 3.91 -29.30
N SER A 128 20.34 4.33 -28.53
CA SER A 128 21.29 5.33 -29.00
C SER A 128 22.05 4.70 -30.16
N GLN A 129 21.91 5.30 -31.34
CA GLN A 129 22.87 5.18 -32.43
C GLN A 129 24.17 5.88 -32.03
#